data_AF-A0A0F3RFD4-F1
#
_entry.id   AF-A0A0F3RFD4-F1
#
_cell.length_a   1.000
_cell.length_b   1.000
_cell.length_c   1.000
_cell.angle_alpha   90.00
_cell.angle_beta   90.00
_cell.angle_gamma   90.00
#
_symmetry.space_group_name_H-M   'P 1'
#
loop_
_entity.id
_entity.type
_entity.pdbx_description
1 polymer ?
#
loop_
_entity_poly.entity_id
_entity_poly.type
_entity_poly.pdbx_seq_one_letter_code
_entity_poly.pdbx_strand_id
1 'polypeptide(L)'
;MPYKLGDNEPIFRGKQGKKLQPPVFNRELIKLKHFYGLPQHLTAHSFRHSFASHLLEHGADLRSLQELLGHKSLSTTQNYTKTSIKHLEAVYTTAYPIKK
;
A
#
# COMPACT_ATOMS: atom_id res chain seq x y z
N MET A 1 -1.26 -22.59 -11.78
CA MET A 1 -2.44 -22.45 -10.89
C MET A 1 -3.49 -23.49 -11.30
N PRO A 2 -4.28 -24.07 -10.38
CA PRO A 2 -5.26 -25.12 -10.70
C PRO A 2 -6.48 -24.63 -11.51
N TYR A 3 -6.58 -23.32 -11.79
CA TYR A 3 -7.66 -22.70 -12.57
C TYR A 3 -7.07 -21.93 -13.75
N LYS A 4 -7.71 -22.01 -14.92
CA LYS A 4 -7.42 -21.12 -16.05
C LYS A 4 -7.90 -19.71 -15.69
N LEU A 5 -7.17 -18.69 -16.12
CA LEU A 5 -7.54 -17.28 -15.97
C LEU A 5 -8.06 -16.77 -17.32
N GLY A 6 -9.32 -16.37 -17.38
CA GLY A 6 -9.85 -15.56 -18.49
C GLY A 6 -9.60 -14.07 -18.28
N ASP A 7 -9.75 -13.27 -19.34
CA ASP A 7 -9.40 -11.83 -19.40
C ASP A 7 -10.16 -10.94 -18.40
N ASN A 8 -11.20 -11.45 -17.75
CA ASN A 8 -12.01 -10.71 -16.77
C ASN A 8 -12.29 -11.50 -15.48
N GLU A 9 -11.46 -12.50 -15.21
CA GLU A 9 -11.65 -13.34 -14.04
C GLU A 9 -10.75 -12.93 -12.86
N PRO A 10 -11.18 -13.16 -11.61
CA PRO A 10 -10.36 -12.79 -10.45
C PRO A 10 -9.03 -13.55 -10.46
N ILE A 11 -7.93 -12.80 -10.40
CA ILE A 11 -6.57 -13.34 -10.29
C ILE A 11 -6.40 -14.07 -8.95
N PHE A 12 -6.90 -13.47 -7.86
CA PHE A 12 -6.90 -14.08 -6.53
C PHE A 12 -8.17 -14.90 -6.32
N ARG A 13 -8.01 -16.21 -6.14
CA ARG A 13 -9.10 -17.17 -5.95
C ARG A 13 -8.98 -17.93 -4.64
N GLY A 14 -10.12 -18.24 -4.05
CA GLY A 14 -10.21 -19.18 -2.93
C GLY A 14 -10.05 -20.63 -3.41
N LYS A 15 -10.01 -21.57 -2.45
CA LYS A 15 -9.86 -23.01 -2.71
C LYS A 15 -10.94 -23.64 -3.62
N GLN A 16 -12.06 -22.94 -3.84
CA GLN A 16 -13.16 -23.37 -4.70
C GLN A 16 -13.16 -22.66 -6.07
N GLY A 17 -12.08 -21.94 -6.43
CA GLY A 17 -11.98 -21.23 -7.71
C GLY A 17 -12.78 -19.92 -7.80
N LYS A 18 -13.61 -19.61 -6.81
CA LYS A 18 -14.31 -18.31 -6.70
C LYS A 18 -13.36 -17.19 -6.27
N LYS A 19 -13.75 -15.93 -6.50
CA LYS A 19 -13.03 -14.73 -6.04
C LYS A 19 -12.62 -14.87 -4.57
N LEU A 20 -11.36 -14.57 -4.27
CA LEU A 20 -10.84 -14.56 -2.91
C LEU A 20 -11.64 -13.55 -2.06
N GLN A 21 -12.11 -14.03 -0.91
CA GLN A 21 -12.88 -13.19 0.01
C GLN A 21 -11.94 -12.48 0.99
N PRO A 22 -12.20 -11.21 1.35
CA PRO A 22 -11.37 -10.46 2.29
C PRO A 22 -11.09 -11.17 3.64
N PRO A 23 -12.07 -11.88 4.26
CA PRO A 23 -11.81 -12.61 5.50
C PRO A 23 -10.77 -13.73 5.33
N VAL A 24 -10.72 -14.37 4.16
CA VAL A 24 -9.74 -15.41 3.87
C VAL A 24 -8.35 -14.81 3.78
N PHE A 25 -8.20 -13.69 3.07
CA PHE A 25 -6.93 -12.96 3.01
C PHE A 25 -6.44 -12.55 4.41
N ASN A 26 -7.32 -11.93 5.21
CA ASN A 26 -6.98 -11.50 6.57
C ASN A 26 -6.53 -12.67 7.44
N ARG A 27 -7.19 -13.83 7.34
CA ARG A 27 -6.78 -15.02 8.08
C ARG A 27 -5.40 -15.52 7.66
N GLU A 28 -5.12 -15.57 6.36
CA GLU A 28 -3.79 -15.98 5.88
C GLU A 28 -2.71 -14.97 6.29
N LEU A 29 -3.02 -13.66 6.29
CA LEU A 29 -2.10 -12.64 6.79
C LEU A 29 -1.76 -12.83 8.28
N ILE A 30 -2.75 -13.17 9.12
CA ILE A 30 -2.51 -13.48 10.55
C ILE A 30 -1.63 -14.72 10.71
N LYS A 31 -1.82 -15.75 9.88
CA LYS A 31 -0.94 -16.93 9.91
C LYS A 31 0.50 -16.59 9.54
N LEU A 32 0.69 -15.82 8.47
CA LEU A 32 2.02 -15.35 8.05
C LEU A 32 2.66 -14.50 9.15
N LYS A 33 1.87 -13.64 9.80
CA LYS A 33 2.31 -12.84 10.94
C LYS A 33 2.93 -13.70 12.04
N HIS A 34 2.23 -14.77 12.43
CA HIS A 34 2.75 -15.69 13.46
C HIS A 34 3.93 -16.52 12.98
N PHE A 35 3.87 -17.03 11.75
CA PHE A 35 4.91 -17.90 11.21
C PHE A 35 6.25 -17.20 11.06
N TYR A 36 6.26 -15.93 10.62
CA TYR A 36 7.46 -15.15 10.42
C TYR A 36 7.81 -14.23 11.59
N GLY A 37 7.08 -14.31 12.71
CA GLY A 37 7.32 -13.44 13.87
C GLY A 37 7.13 -11.94 13.59
N LEU A 38 6.21 -11.58 12.68
CA LEU A 38 5.95 -10.20 12.31
C LEU A 38 5.23 -9.44 13.46
N PRO A 39 5.29 -8.09 13.47
CA PRO A 39 4.70 -7.29 14.55
C PRO A 39 3.22 -7.59 14.79
N GLN A 40 2.81 -7.61 16.06
CA GLN A 40 1.44 -7.99 16.44
C GLN A 40 0.35 -7.10 15.83
N HIS A 41 0.66 -5.83 15.58
CA HIS A 41 -0.24 -4.85 14.96
C HIS A 41 -0.34 -5.00 13.44
N LEU A 42 0.36 -5.96 12.82
CA LEU A 42 0.25 -6.23 11.39
C LEU A 42 -1.16 -6.68 11.02
N THR A 43 -1.82 -5.82 10.26
CA THR A 43 -3.13 -5.97 9.62
C THR A 43 -3.03 -5.52 8.16
N ALA A 44 -4.01 -5.89 7.33
CA ALA A 44 -4.07 -5.45 5.93
C ALA A 44 -4.04 -3.91 5.80
N HIS A 45 -4.65 -3.21 6.77
CA HIS A 45 -4.65 -1.76 6.84
C HIS A 45 -3.27 -1.19 7.20
N SER A 46 -2.62 -1.70 8.25
CA SER A 46 -1.27 -1.25 8.64
C SER A 46 -0.21 -1.55 7.56
N PHE A 47 -0.38 -2.66 6.82
CA PHE A 47 0.49 -3.02 5.70
C PHE A 47 0.33 -2.02 4.56
N ARG A 48 -0.91 -1.68 4.20
CA ARG A 48 -1.21 -0.64 3.21
C ARG A 48 -0.66 0.73 3.63
N HIS A 49 -0.78 1.09 4.91
CA HIS A 49 -0.22 2.34 5.43
C HIS A 49 1.30 2.37 5.38
N SER A 50 1.97 1.29 5.80
CA SER A 50 3.44 1.21 5.76
C SER A 50 3.95 1.35 4.32
N PHE A 51 3.27 0.70 3.36
CA PHE A 51 3.56 0.85 1.94
C PHE A 51 3.37 2.29 1.44
N ALA A 52 2.26 2.93 1.82
CA ALA A 52 1.97 4.32 1.44
C ALA A 52 2.99 5.31 2.00
N SER A 53 3.27 5.23 3.30
CA SER A 53 4.27 6.07 3.96
C SER A 53 5.65 5.87 3.35
N HIS A 54 6.04 4.61 3.09
CA HIS A 54 7.33 4.31 2.49
C HIS A 54 7.48 4.94 1.10
N LEU A 55 6.45 4.90 0.26
CA LEU A 55 6.48 5.55 -1.05
C LEU A 55 6.58 7.08 -0.93
N LEU A 56 5.83 7.71 -0.02
CA LEU A 56 5.89 9.15 0.21
C LEU A 56 7.27 9.59 0.73
N GLU A 57 7.87 8.83 1.65
CA GLU A 57 9.22 9.09 2.16
C GLU A 57 10.29 9.03 1.06
N HIS A 58 10.04 8.27 -0.01
CA HIS A 58 10.96 8.15 -1.14
C HIS A 58 10.57 9.06 -2.32
N GLY A 59 9.76 10.09 -2.07
CA GLY A 59 9.44 11.13 -3.06
C GLY A 59 8.40 10.72 -4.09
N ALA A 60 7.62 9.66 -3.86
CA ALA A 60 6.48 9.34 -4.71
C ALA A 60 5.45 10.48 -4.63
N ASP A 61 4.98 10.92 -5.79
CA ASP A 61 3.92 11.92 -5.87
C ASP A 61 2.62 11.39 -5.25
N LEU A 62 1.92 12.26 -4.52
CA LEU A 62 0.71 11.91 -3.79
C LEU A 62 -0.40 11.47 -4.75
N ARG A 63 -0.46 12.02 -5.96
CA ARG A 63 -1.46 11.64 -6.96
C ARG A 63 -1.16 10.26 -7.55
N SER A 64 0.11 9.98 -7.86
CA SER A 64 0.54 8.63 -8.25
C SER A 64 0.25 7.58 -7.17
N LEU A 65 0.43 7.94 -5.90
CA LEU A 65 0.12 7.05 -4.78
C LEU A 65 -1.40 6.80 -4.63
N GLN A 66 -2.23 7.84 -4.85
CA GLN A 66 -3.68 7.73 -4.83
C GLN A 66 -4.21 6.80 -5.91
N GLU A 67 -3.65 6.88 -7.13
CA GLU A 67 -3.97 5.97 -8.22
C GLU A 67 -3.57 4.52 -7.89
N LEU A 68 -2.38 4.33 -7.32
CA LEU A 68 -1.85 3.01 -6.96
C LEU A 68 -2.65 2.31 -5.85
N LEU A 69 -3.10 3.06 -4.84
CA LEU A 69 -3.89 2.52 -3.73
C LEU A 69 -5.38 2.38 -4.07
N GLY A 70 -5.79 3.01 -5.17
CA GLY A 70 -7.00 2.72 -5.91
C GLY A 70 -8.29 2.94 -5.16
N HIS A 71 -8.55 4.10 -4.52
CA HIS A 71 -9.91 4.47 -4.11
C HIS A 71 -10.19 5.99 -3.99
N LYS A 72 -11.34 6.36 -4.58
CA LYS A 72 -12.23 7.54 -4.47
C LYS A 72 -12.57 8.02 -3.03
N SER A 73 -12.00 7.44 -2.00
CA SER A 73 -12.22 7.85 -0.61
C SER A 73 -10.91 7.72 0.14
N LEU A 74 -10.46 8.88 0.61
CA LEU A 74 -9.32 9.12 1.47
C LEU A 74 -9.61 8.57 2.87
N SER A 75 -9.95 7.29 2.98
CA SER A 75 -10.40 6.71 4.23
C SER A 75 -9.20 6.55 5.17
N THR A 76 -9.23 7.45 6.17
CA THR A 76 -8.39 7.57 7.37
C THR A 76 -6.96 8.09 7.24
N THR A 77 -6.70 9.14 6.43
CA THR A 77 -5.60 10.08 6.77
C THR A 77 -5.67 11.40 5.99
N GLN A 78 -6.38 12.40 6.53
CA GLN A 78 -6.14 13.82 6.20
C GLN A 78 -4.85 14.37 6.86
N ASN A 79 -3.91 13.48 7.22
CA ASN A 79 -2.66 13.81 7.95
C ASN A 79 -1.38 13.38 7.20
N TYR A 80 -1.43 13.18 5.87
CA TYR A 80 -0.20 13.05 5.06
C TYR A 80 0.45 14.41 4.74
N THR A 81 -0.26 15.50 5.05
CA THR A 81 0.01 16.83 4.48
C THR A 81 0.93 17.73 5.30
N LYS A 82 1.45 17.30 6.45
CA LYS A 82 2.27 18.20 7.31
C LYS A 82 3.76 17.83 7.40
N THR A 83 4.14 16.59 7.16
CA THR A 83 5.55 16.15 7.15
C THR A 83 6.15 16.03 5.75
N SER A 84 5.33 15.84 4.72
CA SER A 84 5.79 15.63 3.33
C SER A 84 6.26 16.93 2.63
N ILE A 85 5.70 18.10 2.97
CA ILE A 85 6.11 19.38 2.33
C ILE A 85 7.57 19.72 2.65
N LYS A 86 8.01 19.53 3.90
CA LYS A 86 9.40 19.79 4.29
C LYS A 86 10.39 18.82 3.63
N HIS A 87 9.97 17.58 3.40
CA HIS A 87 10.80 16.58 2.71
C HIS A 87 10.87 16.86 1.21
N LEU A 88 9.76 17.26 0.58
CA LEU A 88 9.75 17.73 -0.80
C LEU A 88 10.62 18.99 -0.99
N GLU A 89 10.60 19.94 -0.05
CA GLU A 89 11.51 21.10 -0.05
C GLU A 89 12.99 20.67 0.11
N ALA A 90 13.29 19.70 0.97
CA ALA A 90 14.63 19.17 1.15
C ALA A 90 15.15 18.43 -0.09
N VAL A 91 14.32 17.59 -0.71
CA VAL A 91 14.66 16.87 -1.95
C VAL A 91 14.79 17.86 -3.12
N TYR A 92 13.92 18.86 -3.23
CA TYR A 92 14.01 19.90 -4.26
C TYR A 92 15.31 20.72 -4.13
N THR A 93 15.66 21.15 -2.92
CA THR A 93 16.91 21.90 -2.67
C THR A 93 18.17 21.06 -2.86
N THR A 94 18.10 19.75 -2.59
CA THR A 94 19.23 18.83 -2.79
C THR A 94 19.41 18.43 -4.26
N ALA A 95 18.31 18.18 -4.98
CA ALA A 95 18.35 17.77 -6.39
C ALA A 95 18.61 18.94 -7.34
N TYR A 96 18.20 20.16 -6.97
CA TYR A 96 18.43 21.38 -7.74
C TYR A 96 19.01 22.48 -6.83
N PRO A 97 20.32 22.43 -6.52
CA PRO A 97 20.98 23.53 -5.81
C PRO A 97 20.93 24.76 -6.72
N ILE A 98 20.15 25.76 -6.31
CA ILE A 98 20.07 27.03 -7.04
C ILE A 98 21.46 27.67 -6.96
N LYS A 99 22.22 27.65 -8.07
CA LYS A 99 23.41 28.50 -8.20
C LYS A 99 22.92 29.95 -8.32
N LYS A 100 23.01 30.71 -7.22
CA LYS A 100 23.31 32.14 -7.22
C LYS A 100 23.84 32.59 -5.88
#